data_AF-A0A7J3S0P7-F1
#
_entry.id   AF-A0A7J3S0P7-F1
#
_cell.length_a   1.000
_cell.length_b   1.000
_cell.length_c   1.000
_cell.angle_alpha   90.00
_cell.angle_beta   90.00
_cell.angle_gamma   90.00
#
_symmetry.space_group_name_H-M   'P 1'
#
loop_
_entity.id
_entity.type
_entity.pdbx_description
1 polymer ?
#
loop_
_entity_poly.entity_id
_entity_poly.type
_entity_poly.pdbx_seq_one_letter_code
_entity_poly.pdbx_strand_id
1 'polypeptide(L)'
;MTSDDRPRRATASPGERTSRETVALVLDGCLYALLGGPASSAFRAYLKNHGSGTIVDLLEKPEILHESLQKVFGDSAVILEEFMVRSLQREFGVDSSSGSGLVPTLRAIMKEARAHP
;
A
#
# COMPACT_ATOMS: atom_id res chain seq x y z
N MET A 1 -17.72 35.63 33.76
CA MET A 1 -17.89 34.95 32.47
C MET A 1 -16.64 34.14 32.23
N THR A 2 -16.70 32.84 32.52
CA THR A 2 -15.57 31.91 32.45
C THR A 2 -15.27 31.62 30.97
N SER A 3 -14.09 32.01 30.49
CA SER A 3 -13.65 31.64 29.15
C SER A 3 -13.19 30.19 29.19
N ASP A 4 -13.95 29.33 28.50
CA ASP A 4 -13.69 27.92 28.27
C ASP A 4 -12.47 27.77 27.35
N ASP A 5 -11.27 27.67 27.94
CA ASP A 5 -10.03 27.34 27.22
C ASP A 5 -9.99 25.82 27.02
N ARG A 6 -10.77 25.33 26.05
CA ARG A 6 -10.63 23.97 25.53
C ARG A 6 -9.47 23.96 24.54
N PRO A 7 -8.46 23.08 24.69
CA PRO A 7 -7.48 22.90 23.65
C PRO A 7 -8.22 22.36 22.42
N ARG A 8 -8.24 23.15 21.34
CA ARG A 8 -8.59 22.66 20.00
C ARG A 8 -7.60 21.55 19.69
N ARG A 9 -8.02 20.32 19.94
CA ARG A 9 -7.39 19.11 19.42
C ARG A 9 -7.25 19.35 17.92
N ALA A 10 -6.04 19.60 17.46
CA ALA A 10 -5.72 19.74 16.06
C ALA A 10 -6.11 18.41 15.38
N THR A 11 -7.32 18.36 14.84
CA THR A 11 -7.70 17.34 13.88
C THR A 11 -6.84 17.61 12.66
N ALA A 12 -5.89 16.70 12.40
CA ALA A 12 -5.11 16.69 11.18
C ALA A 12 -6.05 16.92 9.99
N SER A 13 -5.79 17.98 9.22
CA SER A 13 -6.54 18.23 8.00
C SER A 13 -6.35 17.03 7.06
N PRO A 14 -7.39 16.54 6.37
CA PRO A 14 -7.31 15.35 5.51
C PRO A 14 -6.63 15.64 4.15
N GLY A 15 -5.56 16.45 4.14
CA GLY A 15 -5.03 17.09 2.92
C GLY A 15 -3.63 16.67 2.45
N GLU A 16 -2.82 15.99 3.26
CA GLU A 16 -1.46 15.58 2.86
C GLU A 16 -1.16 14.17 3.38
N ARG A 17 -1.85 13.16 2.83
CA ARG A 17 -1.27 11.81 2.86
C ARG A 17 -0.20 11.78 1.80
N THR A 18 1.00 11.36 2.17
CA THR A 18 2.06 11.15 1.18
C THR A 18 1.55 10.13 0.16
N SER A 19 1.93 10.28 -1.11
CA SER A 19 1.58 9.29 -2.16
C SER A 19 1.93 7.86 -1.74
N ARG A 20 2.97 7.68 -0.92
CA ARG A 20 3.37 6.41 -0.31
C ARG A 20 2.32 5.83 0.65
N GLU A 21 1.74 6.63 1.52
CA GLU A 21 0.68 6.19 2.43
C GLU A 21 -0.59 5.82 1.67
N THR A 22 -0.93 6.59 0.63
CA THR A 22 -2.08 6.29 -0.23
C THR A 22 -1.88 4.96 -0.96
N VAL A 23 -0.71 4.70 -1.53
CA VAL A 23 -0.38 3.40 -2.16
C VAL A 23 -0.50 2.26 -1.15
N ALA A 24 0.05 2.42 0.05
CA ALA A 24 0.00 1.39 1.07
C ALA A 24 -1.45 1.09 1.51
N LEU A 25 -2.30 2.11 1.61
CA LEU A 25 -3.72 1.93 1.92
C LEU A 25 -4.49 1.22 0.80
N VAL A 26 -4.21 1.53 -0.46
CA VAL A 26 -4.83 0.84 -1.61
C VAL A 26 -4.43 -0.64 -1.60
N LEU A 27 -3.14 -0.94 -1.43
CA LEU A 27 -2.64 -2.31 -1.35
C LEU A 27 -3.27 -3.07 -0.18
N ASP A 28 -3.34 -2.43 0.99
CA ASP A 28 -3.95 -3.02 2.17
C ASP A 28 -5.45 -3.30 2.00
N GLY A 29 -6.18 -2.36 1.39
CA GLY A 29 -7.57 -2.55 1.02
C GLY A 29 -7.77 -3.70 0.03
N CYS A 30 -6.85 -3.86 -0.94
CA CYS A 30 -6.87 -4.99 -1.87
C CYS A 30 -6.68 -6.33 -1.16
N LEU A 31 -5.70 -6.40 -0.25
CA LEU A 31 -5.46 -7.58 0.58
C LEU A 31 -6.69 -7.91 1.42
N TYR A 32 -7.32 -6.90 2.03
CA TYR A 32 -8.54 -7.09 2.81
C TYR A 32 -9.72 -7.58 1.95
N ALA A 33 -9.90 -7.01 0.76
CA ALA A 33 -11.02 -7.34 -0.13
C ALA A 33 -10.92 -8.75 -0.72
N LEU A 34 -9.71 -9.18 -1.10
CA LEU A 34 -9.51 -10.49 -1.75
C LEU A 34 -9.29 -11.64 -0.77
N LEU A 35 -8.66 -11.38 0.36
CA LEU A 35 -8.29 -12.42 1.31
C LEU A 35 -9.23 -12.47 2.53
N GLY A 36 -10.05 -11.43 2.70
CA GLY A 36 -10.78 -11.20 3.93
C GLY A 36 -9.86 -10.82 5.10
N GLY A 37 -10.48 -10.41 6.21
CA GLY A 37 -9.77 -9.99 7.42
C GLY A 37 -8.70 -10.96 7.95
N PRO A 38 -8.95 -12.28 8.09
CA PRO A 38 -8.01 -13.18 8.74
C PRO A 38 -6.75 -13.46 7.90
N ALA A 39 -6.85 -13.65 6.59
CA ALA A 39 -5.69 -13.88 5.74
C ALA A 39 -4.88 -12.60 5.47
N SER A 40 -5.54 -11.43 5.39
CA SER A 40 -4.85 -10.13 5.42
C SER A 40 -4.06 -9.93 6.73
N SER A 41 -4.63 -10.34 7.87
CA SER A 41 -3.95 -10.26 9.17
C SER A 41 -2.74 -11.19 9.25
N ALA A 42 -2.83 -12.41 8.71
CA ALA A 42 -1.72 -13.35 8.65
C ALA A 42 -0.57 -12.80 7.78
N PHE A 43 -0.88 -12.19 6.64
CA PHE A 43 0.12 -11.55 5.78
C PHE A 43 0.83 -10.39 6.50
N ARG A 44 0.07 -9.51 7.17
CA ARG A 44 0.65 -8.43 7.99
C ARG A 44 1.54 -8.95 9.12
N ALA A 45 1.18 -10.06 9.75
CA ALA A 45 2.00 -10.71 10.78
C ALA A 45 3.29 -11.28 10.18
N TYR A 46 3.22 -11.90 9.00
CA TYR A 46 4.40 -12.38 8.26
C TYR A 46 5.39 -11.25 7.98
N LEU A 47 4.91 -10.11 7.47
CA LEU A 47 5.76 -8.95 7.20
C LEU A 47 6.47 -8.42 8.45
N LYS A 48 5.77 -8.38 9.59
CA LYS A 48 6.36 -7.98 10.87
C LYS A 48 7.44 -8.95 11.33
N ASN A 49 7.21 -10.26 11.20
CA ASN A 49 8.16 -11.29 11.60
C ASN A 49 9.42 -11.30 10.73
N HIS A 50 9.30 -10.91 9.45
CA HIS A 50 10.41 -10.84 8.50
C HIS A 50 11.05 -9.45 8.42
N GLY A 51 10.93 -8.63 9.47
CA GLY A 51 11.64 -7.36 9.62
C GLY A 51 11.24 -6.28 8.62
N SER A 52 10.12 -6.47 7.90
CA SER A 52 9.66 -5.56 6.86
C SER A 52 8.72 -4.48 7.38
N GLY A 53 8.46 -4.41 8.70
CA GLY A 53 7.74 -3.32 9.39
C GLY A 53 6.27 -3.18 9.00
N THR A 54 6.01 -2.71 7.78
CA THR A 54 4.70 -2.38 7.20
C THR A 54 4.71 -2.47 5.66
N ILE A 55 3.53 -2.45 5.03
CA ILE A 55 3.43 -2.30 3.56
C ILE A 55 4.12 -1.01 3.09
N VAL A 56 4.06 0.06 3.90
CA VAL A 56 4.72 1.34 3.61
C VAL A 56 6.22 1.14 3.45
N ASP A 57 6.87 0.39 4.34
CA ASP A 57 8.31 0.09 4.27
C ASP A 57 8.67 -0.73 3.03
N LEU A 58 7.81 -1.70 2.67
CA LEU A 58 7.98 -2.51 1.46
C LEU A 58 7.90 -1.73 0.15
N LEU A 59 7.30 -0.54 0.15
CA LEU A 59 7.29 0.31 -1.05
C LEU A 59 8.69 0.78 -1.47
N GLU A 60 9.67 0.75 -0.57
CA GLU A 60 11.08 0.98 -0.92
C GLU A 60 11.76 -0.24 -1.56
N LYS A 61 11.20 -1.44 -1.34
CA LYS A 61 11.73 -2.72 -1.81
C LYS A 61 10.59 -3.58 -2.37
N PRO A 62 9.96 -3.17 -3.48
CA PRO A 62 8.75 -3.80 -4.00
C PRO A 62 8.96 -5.28 -4.38
N GLU A 63 10.18 -5.70 -4.69
CA GLU A 63 10.55 -7.10 -4.85
C GLU A 63 10.30 -7.96 -3.60
N ILE A 64 10.51 -7.41 -2.39
CA ILE A 64 10.23 -8.13 -1.13
C ILE A 64 8.73 -8.33 -0.96
N LEU A 65 7.92 -7.34 -1.35
CA LEU A 65 6.46 -7.49 -1.33
C LEU A 65 6.01 -8.62 -2.27
N HIS A 66 6.50 -8.63 -3.51
CA HIS A 66 6.22 -9.69 -4.47
C HIS A 66 6.64 -11.07 -3.94
N GLU A 67 7.87 -11.23 -3.47
CA GLU A 67 8.32 -12.51 -2.89
C GLU A 67 7.49 -12.94 -1.67
N SER A 68 7.07 -11.99 -0.83
CA SER A 68 6.24 -12.28 0.34
C SER A 68 4.85 -12.76 -0.08
N LEU A 69 4.25 -12.14 -1.10
CA LEU A 69 2.98 -12.57 -1.66
C LEU A 69 3.09 -13.98 -2.25
N GLN A 70 4.13 -14.24 -3.03
CA GLN A 70 4.40 -15.56 -3.61
C GLN A 70 4.60 -16.63 -2.52
N LYS A 71 5.31 -16.31 -1.43
CA LYS A 71 5.52 -17.26 -0.32
C LYS A 71 4.24 -17.58 0.46
N VAL A 72 3.35 -16.61 0.63
CA VAL A 72 2.12 -16.79 1.42
C VAL A 72 0.98 -17.38 0.58
N PHE A 73 0.86 -16.99 -0.69
CA PHE A 73 -0.27 -17.33 -1.55
C PHE A 73 0.08 -18.27 -2.71
N GLY A 74 1.37 -18.58 -2.92
CA GLY A 74 1.82 -19.41 -4.04
C GLY A 74 1.33 -18.86 -5.37
N ASP A 75 0.86 -19.75 -6.25
CA ASP A 75 0.35 -19.38 -7.57
C ASP A 75 -0.83 -18.40 -7.53
N SER A 76 -1.59 -18.35 -6.41
CA SER A 76 -2.70 -17.40 -6.25
C SER A 76 -2.23 -15.95 -6.08
N ALA A 77 -0.94 -15.74 -5.80
CA ALA A 77 -0.35 -14.41 -5.72
C ALA A 77 -0.49 -13.65 -7.05
N VAL A 78 -0.49 -14.32 -8.20
CA VAL A 78 -0.62 -13.64 -9.51
C VAL A 78 -1.97 -12.92 -9.63
N ILE A 79 -3.06 -13.52 -9.15
CA ILE A 79 -4.41 -12.94 -9.18
C ILE A 79 -4.47 -11.71 -8.26
N LEU A 80 -3.87 -11.83 -7.07
CA LEU A 80 -3.79 -10.75 -6.10
C LEU A 80 -2.96 -9.58 -6.64
N GLU A 81 -1.82 -9.88 -7.27
CA GLU A 81 -0.96 -8.89 -7.92
C GLU A 81 -1.66 -8.16 -9.05
N GLU A 82 -2.37 -8.86 -9.93
CA GLU A 82 -3.17 -8.24 -11.01
C GLU A 82 -4.23 -7.30 -10.46
N PHE A 83 -4.94 -7.70 -9.40
CA PHE A 83 -5.95 -6.87 -8.76
C PHE A 83 -5.34 -5.62 -8.09
N MET A 84 -4.20 -5.78 -7.40
CA MET A 84 -3.46 -4.67 -6.81
C MET A 84 -2.96 -3.68 -7.86
N VAL A 85 -2.38 -4.18 -8.96
CA VAL A 85 -1.94 -3.36 -10.09
C VAL A 85 -3.10 -2.54 -10.65
N ARG A 86 -4.24 -3.18 -10.99
CA ARG A 86 -5.41 -2.48 -11.53
C ARG A 86 -5.96 -1.41 -10.59
N SER A 87 -5.96 -1.69 -9.28
CA SER A 87 -6.42 -0.75 -8.27
C SER A 87 -5.50 0.46 -8.18
N LEU A 88 -4.19 0.25 -8.20
CA LEU A 88 -3.20 1.31 -8.20
C LEU A 88 -3.19 2.14 -9.49
N GLN A 89 -3.29 1.49 -10.64
CA GLN A 89 -3.39 2.20 -11.92
C GLN A 89 -4.62 3.09 -11.99
N ARG A 90 -5.76 2.64 -11.42
CA ARG A 90 -6.97 3.45 -11.33
C ARG A 90 -6.80 4.64 -10.40
N GLU A 91 -6.18 4.43 -9.23
CA GLU A 91 -6.01 5.48 -8.22
C GLU A 91 -5.00 6.55 -8.68
N PHE A 92 -3.92 6.15 -9.37
CA PHE A 92 -2.79 7.02 -9.70
C PHE A 92 -2.63 7.32 -11.20
N GLY A 93 -3.52 6.80 -12.05
CA GLY A 93 -3.50 7.06 -13.50
C GLY A 93 -2.26 6.53 -14.23
N VAL A 94 -1.66 5.43 -13.76
CA VAL A 94 -0.45 4.86 -14.36
C VAL A 94 -0.79 3.97 -15.55
N ASP A 95 -0.35 4.35 -16.75
CA ASP A 95 -0.58 3.60 -17.98
C ASP A 95 0.19 2.27 -18.00
N SER A 96 -0.45 1.21 -18.48
CA SER A 96 0.07 -0.17 -18.55
C SER A 96 1.32 -0.39 -19.41
N SER A 97 1.91 0.66 -19.99
CA SER A 97 3.08 0.52 -20.89
C SER A 97 4.40 0.25 -20.16
N SER A 98 4.46 0.41 -18.83
CA SER A 98 5.67 0.19 -18.02
C SER A 98 5.93 -1.27 -17.58
N GLY A 99 5.19 -2.24 -18.14
CA GLY A 99 5.30 -3.65 -17.81
C GLY A 99 4.21 -4.09 -16.85
N SER A 100 3.43 -5.09 -17.27
CA SER A 100 2.41 -5.72 -16.44
C SER A 100 3.07 -6.40 -15.23
N GLY A 101 2.76 -5.93 -14.01
CA GLY A 101 3.24 -6.56 -12.77
C GLY A 101 3.27 -5.59 -11.60
N LEU A 102 3.21 -6.14 -10.37
CA LEU A 102 3.18 -5.34 -9.15
C LEU A 102 4.46 -4.51 -8.98
N VAL A 103 5.63 -5.14 -9.12
CA VAL A 103 6.93 -4.49 -8.92
C VAL A 103 7.17 -3.30 -9.85
N PRO A 104 7.05 -3.41 -11.19
CA PRO A 104 7.25 -2.26 -12.08
C PRO A 104 6.23 -1.14 -11.84
N THR A 105 4.97 -1.49 -11.56
CA THR A 105 3.91 -0.51 -11.25
C THR A 105 4.23 0.27 -9.98
N LEU A 106 4.63 -0.41 -8.90
CA LEU A 106 5.03 0.24 -7.65
C LEU A 106 6.26 1.12 -7.85
N ARG A 107 7.25 0.68 -8.64
CA ARG A 107 8.43 1.50 -8.95
C ARG A 107 8.05 2.77 -9.72
N ALA A 108 7.14 2.69 -10.69
CA ALA A 108 6.66 3.85 -11.44
C ALA A 108 5.91 4.83 -10.52
N ILE A 109 4.97 4.34 -9.71
CA ILE A 109 4.22 5.18 -8.76
C ILE A 109 5.14 5.80 -7.72
N MET A 110 6.08 5.04 -7.15
CA MET A 110 7.02 5.56 -6.15
C MET A 110 8.03 6.55 -6.73
N LYS A 111 8.35 6.44 -8.03
CA LYS A 111 9.14 7.45 -8.75
C LYS A 111 8.35 8.75 -8.90
N GLU A 112 7.09 8.67 -9.30
CA GLU A 112 6.19 9.82 -9.43
C GLU A 112 5.93 10.50 -8.08
N ALA A 113 5.66 9.70 -7.04
CA ALA A 113 5.48 10.12 -5.66
C ALA A 113 6.68 10.88 -5.08
N ARG A 114 7.90 10.62 -5.57
CA ARG A 114 9.11 11.34 -5.16
C ARG A 114 9.34 12.62 -5.96
N ALA A 115 8.74 12.73 -7.15
CA ALA A 115 8.85 13.92 -8.00
C ALA A 115 7.93 15.06 -7.53
N HIS A 116 6.86 14.73 -6.80
CA HIS A 116 5.85 15.67 -6.30
C HIS A 116 5.65 15.51 -4.78
N PRO A 117 6.35 16.33 -3.94
CA PRO A 117 6.21 16.30 -2.48
C PRO A 117 4.86 16.86 -2.00
#